data_AF-A0A3B1BQF4-F1
#
_entry.id   AF-A0A3B1BQF4-F1
#
_cell.length_a   1.000
_cell.length_b   1.000
_cell.length_c   1.000
_cell.angle_alpha   90.00
_cell.angle_beta   90.00
_cell.angle_gamma   90.00
#
_symmetry.space_group_name_H-M   'P 1'
#
loop_
_entity.id
_entity.type
_entity.pdbx_description
1 polymer ?
#
loop_
_entity_poly.entity_id
_entity_poly.type
_entity_poly.pdbx_seq_one_letter_code
_entity_poly.pdbx_strand_id
1 'polypeptide(L)'
;MKAVKFVLGLVVIFVLVTFAIQNQQDTRISYYYGYVFNVQLWLAILASFAIGAVLAGIGSGFSVLRLKARNWSLSRKIDRLEKKVSELEQRPLPDEPNVYPAPGSTEPALLAAGEMKSIPAKAVGHGGGPD
;
A
#
# COMPACT_ATOMS: atom_id res chain seq x y z
N MET A 1 -22.73 12.79 21.11
CA MET A 1 -22.64 11.71 20.09
C MET A 1 -23.21 10.36 20.54
N LYS A 2 -22.90 9.85 21.75
CA LYS A 2 -23.44 8.55 22.23
C LYS A 2 -24.97 8.55 22.37
N ALA A 3 -25.54 9.62 22.93
CA ALA A 3 -26.99 9.79 23.04
C ALA A 3 -27.69 9.83 21.66
N VAL A 4 -27.13 10.55 20.68
CA VAL A 4 -27.67 10.59 19.30
C VAL A 4 -27.66 9.20 18.67
N LYS A 5 -26.56 8.44 18.81
CA LYS A 5 -26.49 7.05 18.33
C LYS A 5 -27.53 6.14 19.01
N PHE A 6 -27.75 6.34 20.31
CA PHE A 6 -28.75 5.59 21.07
C PHE A 6 -30.18 5.90 20.60
N VAL A 7 -30.52 7.18 20.47
CA VAL A 7 -31.83 7.63 19.97
C VAL A 7 -32.05 7.12 18.55
N LEU A 8 -31.05 7.24 17.68
CA LEU A 8 -31.15 6.71 16.31
C LEU A 8 -31.37 5.20 16.31
N GLY A 9 -30.66 4.46 17.16
CA GLY A 9 -30.86 3.02 17.35
C GLY A 9 -32.27 2.68 17.79
N LEU A 10 -32.83 3.44 18.76
CA LEU A 10 -34.22 3.26 19.19
C LEU A 10 -35.22 3.52 18.07
N VAL A 11 -35.02 4.58 17.28
CA VAL A 11 -35.88 4.89 16.13
C VAL A 11 -35.83 3.75 15.11
N VAL A 12 -34.65 3.22 14.80
CA VAL A 12 -34.51 2.09 13.88
C VAL A 12 -35.23 0.85 14.41
N ILE A 13 -35.05 0.50 15.68
CA ILE A 13 -35.73 -0.64 16.30
C ILE A 13 -37.24 -0.45 16.27
N PHE A 14 -37.72 0.75 16.60
CA PHE A 14 -39.15 1.07 16.57
C PHE A 14 -39.73 0.86 15.17
N VAL A 15 -39.06 1.39 14.13
CA VAL A 15 -39.46 1.20 12.74
C VAL A 15 -39.49 -0.29 12.37
N LEU A 16 -38.47 -1.07 12.76
CA LEU A 16 -38.42 -2.51 12.47
C LEU A 16 -39.56 -3.28 13.15
N VAL A 17 -39.88 -2.96 14.40
CA VAL A 17 -40.97 -3.59 15.14
C VAL A 17 -42.32 -3.24 14.51
N THR A 18 -42.57 -1.96 14.24
CA THR A 18 -43.80 -1.52 13.58
C THR A 18 -43.93 -2.14 12.19
N PHE A 19 -42.84 -2.22 11.43
CA PHE A 19 -42.79 -2.89 10.14
C PHE A 19 -43.17 -4.37 10.26
N ALA A 20 -42.61 -5.09 11.23
CA ALA A 20 -42.91 -6.51 11.42
C ALA A 20 -44.38 -6.75 11.79
N ILE A 21 -44.95 -5.92 12.68
CA ILE A 21 -46.35 -6.02 13.09
C ILE A 21 -47.29 -5.70 11.92
N GLN A 22 -47.01 -4.64 11.17
CA GLN A 22 -47.85 -4.21 10.06
C GLN A 22 -47.80 -5.17 8.86
N ASN A 23 -46.71 -5.93 8.74
CA ASN A 23 -46.48 -6.89 7.65
C ASN A 23 -46.54 -8.34 8.16
N GLN A 24 -47.45 -8.66 9.09
CA GLN A 24 -47.80 -10.03 9.49
C GLN A 24 -48.63 -10.76 8.41
N GLN A 25 -48.25 -10.61 7.16
CA GLN A 25 -48.88 -11.31 6.03
C GLN A 25 -48.07 -12.55 5.66
N ASP A 26 -48.74 -13.69 5.57
CA ASP A 26 -48.09 -14.94 5.20
C ASP A 26 -47.71 -14.89 3.72
N THR A 27 -46.45 -15.15 3.42
CA THR A 27 -45.91 -15.14 2.07
C THR A 27 -45.39 -16.51 1.70
N ARG A 28 -45.80 -16.97 0.51
CA ARG A 28 -45.38 -18.24 -0.06
C ARG A 28 -44.15 -18.03 -0.94
N ILE A 29 -43.01 -18.59 -0.53
CA ILE A 29 -41.79 -18.62 -1.34
C ILE A 29 -41.71 -19.98 -2.02
N SER A 30 -41.93 -19.99 -3.33
CA SER A 30 -41.75 -21.17 -4.16
C SER A 30 -40.31 -21.23 -4.65
N TYR A 31 -39.58 -22.25 -4.22
CA TYR A 31 -38.21 -22.53 -4.65
C TYR A 31 -38.20 -23.68 -5.67
N TYR A 32 -37.06 -23.85 -6.35
CA TYR A 32 -36.89 -24.90 -7.36
C TYR A 32 -37.21 -26.30 -6.78
N TYR A 33 -37.63 -27.26 -7.60
CA TYR A 33 -38.14 -28.59 -7.21
C TYR A 33 -39.47 -28.62 -6.42
N GLY A 34 -40.27 -27.54 -6.46
CA GLY A 34 -41.58 -27.53 -5.81
C GLY A 34 -41.52 -27.39 -4.29
N TYR A 35 -40.35 -27.05 -3.74
CA TYR A 35 -40.23 -26.65 -2.34
C TYR A 35 -40.97 -25.35 -2.12
N VAL A 36 -41.83 -25.35 -1.10
CA VAL A 36 -42.66 -24.21 -0.76
C VAL A 36 -42.46 -23.90 0.71
N PHE A 37 -42.04 -22.67 0.99
CA PHE A 37 -41.91 -22.16 2.34
C PHE A 37 -42.98 -21.11 2.58
N ASN A 38 -43.76 -21.27 3.64
CA ASN A 38 -44.64 -20.22 4.13
C ASN A 38 -43.89 -19.49 5.25
N VAL A 39 -43.59 -18.23 5.02
CA VAL A 39 -42.89 -17.37 5.98
C VAL A 39 -43.56 -16.01 6.02
N GLN A 40 -43.40 -15.28 7.11
CA GLN A 40 -43.92 -13.91 7.17
C GLN A 40 -43.18 -13.00 6.19
N LEU A 41 -43.91 -12.10 5.53
CA LEU A 41 -43.34 -11.15 4.58
C LEU A 41 -42.16 -10.37 5.16
N TRP A 42 -42.31 -9.84 6.38
CA TRP A 42 -41.25 -9.08 7.02
C TRP A 42 -39.98 -9.91 7.23
N LEU A 43 -40.12 -11.20 7.54
CA LEU A 43 -38.98 -12.08 7.78
C LEU A 43 -38.21 -12.36 6.49
N ALA A 44 -38.92 -12.57 5.38
CA ALA A 44 -38.31 -12.75 4.07
C ALA A 44 -37.51 -11.51 3.63
N ILE A 45 -38.08 -10.32 3.83
CA ILE A 45 -37.42 -9.04 3.51
C ILE A 45 -36.19 -8.83 4.40
N LEU A 46 -36.31 -9.04 5.72
CA LEU A 46 -35.18 -8.89 6.63
C LEU A 46 -34.07 -9.90 6.33
N ALA A 47 -34.41 -11.15 6.03
CA ALA A 47 -33.43 -12.19 5.71
C ALA A 47 -32.66 -11.88 4.42
N SER A 48 -33.37 -11.51 3.35
CA SER A 48 -32.73 -11.12 2.08
C SER A 48 -31.84 -9.90 2.24
N PHE A 49 -32.29 -8.89 2.99
CA PHE A 49 -31.49 -7.72 3.32
C PHE A 49 -30.24 -8.09 4.13
N ALA A 50 -30.38 -8.93 5.15
CA ALA A 50 -29.27 -9.39 5.98
C ALA A 50 -28.23 -10.16 5.14
N ILE A 51 -28.66 -11.04 4.23
CA ILE A 51 -27.77 -11.73 3.31
C ILE A 51 -27.02 -10.72 2.44
N GLY A 52 -27.72 -9.74 1.86
CA GLY A 52 -27.10 -8.67 1.07
C GLY A 52 -26.07 -7.87 1.87
N ALA A 53 -26.39 -7.51 3.12
CA ALA A 53 -25.49 -6.79 4.01
C ALA A 53 -24.24 -7.61 4.38
N VAL A 54 -24.40 -8.92 4.62
CA VAL A 54 -23.27 -9.83 4.86
C VAL A 54 -22.37 -9.91 3.64
N LEU A 55 -22.94 -10.09 2.43
CA LEU A 55 -22.18 -10.13 1.18
C LEU A 55 -21.44 -8.82 0.92
N ALA A 56 -22.10 -7.67 1.13
CA ALA A 56 -21.47 -6.36 1.03
C ALA A 56 -20.37 -6.15 2.09
N GLY A 57 -20.60 -6.62 3.31
CA GLY A 57 -19.63 -6.61 4.40
C GLY A 57 -18.39 -7.44 4.08
N ILE A 58 -18.56 -8.62 3.50
CA ILE A 58 -17.45 -9.46 3.03
C ILE A 58 -16.68 -8.73 1.92
N GLY A 59 -17.37 -8.23 0.90
CA GLY A 59 -16.74 -7.52 -0.23
C GLY A 59 -15.94 -6.27 0.20
N SER A 60 -16.53 -5.46 1.09
CA SER A 60 -15.85 -4.26 1.64
C SER A 60 -14.75 -4.62 2.65
N GLY A 61 -14.94 -5.67 3.45
CA GLY A 61 -13.97 -6.17 4.42
C GLY A 61 -12.63 -6.50 3.78
N PHE A 62 -12.63 -7.17 2.62
CA PHE A 62 -11.40 -7.43 1.85
C PHE A 62 -10.63 -6.15 1.48
N SER A 63 -11.36 -5.08 1.13
CA SER A 63 -10.75 -3.80 0.77
C SER A 63 -10.13 -3.13 1.99
N VAL A 64 -10.82 -3.15 3.14
CA VAL A 64 -10.29 -2.62 4.41
C VAL A 64 -9.07 -3.40 4.88
N LEU A 65 -9.08 -4.73 4.75
CA LEU A 65 -7.93 -5.58 5.09
C LEU A 65 -6.71 -5.26 4.22
N ARG A 66 -6.88 -5.12 2.90
CA ARG A 66 -5.80 -4.69 1.99
C ARG A 66 -5.26 -3.31 2.34
N LEU A 67 -6.14 -2.38 2.71
CA LEU A 67 -5.75 -1.03 3.09
C LEU A 67 -4.94 -1.03 4.40
N LYS A 68 -5.36 -1.84 5.38
CA LYS A 68 -4.66 -2.02 6.65
C LYS A 68 -3.29 -2.70 6.46
N ALA A 69 -3.20 -3.67 5.55
CA ALA A 69 -1.94 -4.32 5.19
C ALA A 69 -0.96 -3.34 4.53
N ARG A 70 -1.44 -2.50 3.61
CA ARG A 70 -0.65 -1.41 3.03
C ARG A 70 -0.16 -0.46 4.11
N ASN A 71 -1.05 -0.01 5.00
CA ASN A 71 -0.69 0.90 6.08
C ASN A 71 0.42 0.32 6.97
N TRP A 72 0.34 -0.97 7.33
CA TRP A 72 1.38 -1.63 8.11
C TRP A 72 2.74 -1.70 7.40
N SER A 73 2.75 -1.97 6.10
CA SER A 73 3.98 -1.96 5.30
C SER A 73 4.59 -0.55 5.18
N LEU A 74 3.74 0.49 5.15
CA LEU A 74 4.17 1.88 5.09
C LEU A 74 4.76 2.31 6.43
N SER A 75 4.11 1.98 7.56
CA SER A 75 4.66 2.24 8.89
C SER A 75 6.04 1.60 9.08
N ARG A 76 6.20 0.33 8.68
CA ARG A 76 7.51 -0.35 8.73
C ARG A 76 8.59 0.28 7.84
N LYS A 77 8.20 0.95 6.74
CA LYS A 77 9.14 1.69 5.88
C LYS A 77 9.57 2.99 6.57
N ILE A 78 8.63 3.70 7.19
CA ILE A 78 8.93 4.90 7.98
C ILE A 78 9.93 4.56 9.09
N ASP A 79 9.67 3.51 9.87
CA ASP A 79 10.57 3.07 10.95
C ASP A 79 11.99 2.76 10.45
N ARG A 80 12.11 2.16 9.26
CA ARG A 80 13.41 1.84 8.65
C ARG A 80 14.12 3.08 8.12
N LEU A 81 13.39 4.04 7.57
CA LEU A 81 13.94 5.30 7.09
C LEU A 81 14.42 6.16 8.26
N GLU A 82 13.63 6.27 9.33
CA GLU A 82 14.05 6.96 10.56
C GLU A 82 15.33 6.36 11.15
N LYS A 83 15.44 5.02 11.21
CA LYS A 83 16.68 4.37 11.67
C LYS A 83 17.89 4.70 10.79
N LYS A 84 17.71 4.74 9.47
CA LYS A 84 18.79 5.10 8.54
C LYS A 84 19.20 6.56 8.67
N VAL A 85 18.24 7.47 8.84
CA VAL A 85 18.53 8.89 9.10
C VAL A 85 19.31 9.02 10.41
N SER A 86 18.85 8.38 11.48
CA SER A 86 19.55 8.39 12.78
C SER A 86 20.95 7.77 12.71
N GLU A 87 21.16 6.73 11.90
CA GLU A 87 22.48 6.10 11.70
C GLU A 87 23.42 6.99 10.86
N LEU A 88 22.88 7.70 9.86
CA LEU A 88 23.65 8.64 9.04
C LEU A 88 23.98 9.93 9.80
N GLU A 89 23.11 10.40 10.68
CA GLU A 89 23.37 11.54 11.57
C GLU A 89 24.38 11.19 12.68
N GLN A 90 24.43 9.92 13.10
CA GLN A 90 25.40 9.43 14.08
C GLN A 90 26.71 8.95 13.47
N ARG A 91 26.78 8.83 12.13
CA ARG A 91 28.06 8.59 11.46
C ARG A 91 28.90 9.86 11.59
N PRO A 92 30.10 9.77 12.18
CA PRO A 92 31.09 10.83 12.03
C PRO A 92 31.30 11.09 10.54
N LEU A 93 31.28 12.37 10.14
CA LEU A 93 31.67 12.76 8.78
C LEU A 93 32.99 12.05 8.46
N PRO A 94 33.14 11.44 7.26
CA PRO A 94 34.45 10.95 6.85
C PRO A 94 35.43 12.10 7.01
N ASP A 95 36.57 11.85 7.65
CA ASP A 95 37.73 12.71 7.51
C ASP A 95 38.00 12.78 6.01
N GLU A 96 37.49 13.81 5.32
CA GLU A 96 37.99 14.14 4.00
C GLU A 96 39.50 14.33 4.21
N PRO A 97 40.36 13.52 3.58
CA PRO A 97 41.73 13.95 3.43
C PRO A 97 41.61 15.22 2.61
N ASN A 98 41.90 16.35 3.24
CA ASN A 98 41.91 17.65 2.61
C ASN A 98 42.86 17.58 1.40
N VAL A 99 42.29 17.31 0.23
CA VAL A 99 42.93 17.49 -1.07
C VAL A 99 42.08 18.50 -1.82
N TYR A 100 41.84 19.65 -1.19
CA TYR A 100 41.82 20.87 -1.97
C TYR A 100 43.28 21.23 -2.24
N PRO A 101 43.81 21.07 -3.48
CA PRO A 101 45.08 21.67 -3.80
C PRO A 101 44.94 23.17 -3.59
N ALA A 102 45.83 23.74 -2.77
CA ALA A 102 45.86 25.17 -2.53
C ALA A 102 45.93 25.90 -3.88
N PRO A 103 45.14 26.96 -4.10
CA PRO A 103 45.21 27.72 -5.34
C PRO A 103 46.59 28.40 -5.39
N GLY A 104 47.52 27.81 -6.14
CA GLY A 104 48.89 28.31 -6.28
C GLY A 104 50.01 27.26 -6.38
N SER A 105 49.76 25.95 -6.22
CA SER A 105 50.83 24.94 -6.39
C SER A 105 50.88 24.41 -7.84
N THR A 106 51.48 25.19 -8.73
CA THR A 106 52.03 24.69 -10.00
C THR A 106 53.16 23.69 -9.72
N GLU A 107 53.02 22.47 -10.27
CA GLU A 107 54.05 21.47 -10.61
C GLU A 107 54.86 20.79 -9.47
N PRO A 108 55.08 19.45 -9.54
CA PRO A 108 55.59 18.78 -10.73
C PRO A 108 54.81 17.50 -11.10
N ALA A 109 53.85 17.64 -12.03
CA ALA A 109 53.43 16.51 -12.87
C ALA A 109 54.51 16.13 -13.92
N LEU A 110 55.63 16.86 -13.97
CA LEU A 110 56.73 16.64 -14.91
C LEU A 110 57.78 15.61 -14.47
N LEU A 111 57.75 15.09 -13.24
CA LEU A 111 58.74 14.10 -12.78
C LEU A 111 58.33 12.63 -13.04
N ALA A 112 57.08 12.36 -13.44
CA ALA A 112 56.62 11.02 -13.81
C ALA A 112 56.70 10.74 -15.32
N ALA A 113 57.28 11.66 -16.11
CA ALA A 113 57.57 11.47 -17.54
C ALA A 113 58.92 10.76 -17.81
N GLY A 114 59.60 10.27 -16.76
CA GLY A 114 60.99 9.82 -16.81
C GLY A 114 61.25 8.33 -17.02
N GLU A 115 60.26 7.43 -16.96
CA GLU A 115 60.53 5.98 -17.12
C GLU A 115 59.68 5.33 -18.21
N MET A 116 60.19 5.47 -19.42
CA MET A 116 59.83 4.69 -20.61
C MET A 116 60.48 3.30 -20.49
N LYS A 117 59.70 2.23 -20.31
CA LYS A 117 60.13 0.85 -20.60
C LYS A 117 59.37 0.29 -21.80
N SER A 118 60.04 0.40 -22.94
CA SER A 118 59.89 -0.32 -24.21
C SER A 118 58.88 -1.48 -24.28
N ILE A 119 57.88 -1.36 -25.18
CA ILE A 119 57.27 -2.51 -25.86
C ILE A 119 57.37 -2.23 -27.38
N PRO A 120 57.88 -3.16 -28.19
CA PRO A 120 58.23 -2.91 -29.59
C PRO A 120 57.02 -2.74 -30.51
N ALA A 121 57.19 -1.82 -31.44
CA ALA A 121 56.28 -1.49 -32.53
C ALA A 121 56.18 -2.62 -33.57
N LYS A 122 54.95 -3.04 -33.85
CA LYS A 122 54.52 -3.61 -35.14
C LYS A 122 53.04 -3.22 -35.30
N ALA A 123 52.72 -2.02 -35.76
CA ALA A 123 52.57 -1.63 -37.18
C ALA A 123 51.77 -2.69 -37.99
N VAL A 124 50.71 -2.40 -38.74
CA VAL A 124 50.08 -1.16 -39.23
C VAL A 124 48.81 -1.61 -39.97
N GLY A 125 47.78 -0.74 -40.04
CA GLY A 125 46.71 -0.76 -41.06
C GLY A 125 45.48 -1.60 -40.70
N HIS A 126 44.24 -1.27 -41.07
CA HIS A 126 43.68 -0.33 -42.05
C HIS A 126 42.16 -0.31 -41.74
N GLY A 127 41.51 0.83 -41.47
CA GLY A 127 40.79 1.59 -42.50
C GLY A 127 39.27 1.29 -42.48
N GLY A 128 38.42 2.34 -42.47
CA GLY A 128 37.01 2.26 -42.87
C GLY A 128 35.99 2.82 -41.87
N GLY A 129 35.43 3.99 -42.19
CA GLY A 129 34.33 4.64 -41.45
C GLY A 129 32.92 4.09 -41.80
N PRO A 130 31.85 4.76 -41.33
CA PRO A 130 30.49 4.22 -41.36
C PRO A 130 29.70 4.67 -42.60
N ASP A 131 28.93 3.74 -43.17
CA ASP A 131 27.72 3.97 -43.97
C ASP A 131 26.59 3.09 -43.42
#